data_AF-A0A166EA87-F1
#
_entry.id   AF-A0A166EA87-F1
#
_cell.length_a   1.000
_cell.length_b   1.000
_cell.length_c   1.000
_cell.angle_alpha   90.00
_cell.angle_beta   90.00
_cell.angle_gamma   90.00
#
_symmetry.space_group_name_H-M   'P 1'
#
loop_
_entity.id
_entity.type
_entity.pdbx_description
1 polymer ?
#
loop_
_entity_poly.entity_id
_entity_poly.type
_entity_poly.pdbx_seq_one_letter_code
_entity_poly.pdbx_strand_id
1 'polypeptide(L)'
;KWLTTFEDEYAQKPFDFPEQSLMEELVEHYFTNVNILTPVLHRPSFESDLQSYLHLRERNFGNVLLLVCALGSRFTHDRRVLVDGDQTWHSAGWKWFMQTRIFDDATLLSTTSHLHVLQAACLATLYTCDIAAIHAWMLVGSGIRFALDIGAHKRRAYGSKPTLEDELFKRSFWYVYLHVSALVHFDRTLSAGMGRPRCIQEEDFDLEMPICCDDEYLALEHPEQATTRPSLLSYFVWTLRLSQIQGLALRTVYASTKARVHYNFQGEEWMSHTVAHLDSLLNDWANSVPDHLRWDPMRTDDTFFSQSAHLHLQYRTIQLMIHRPSIAARGLKPLPALSLAVCTSAARSVARVADALNKRKPHHLALGVSAIVLLVGIGNARLSNATIDHKQTLADVELLLCILREREARWLSAGR
;
A
#
# COMPACT_ATOMS: atom_id res chain seq x y z
N LYS A 1 0.21 -24.05 34.51
CA LYS A 1 0.37 -25.52 34.37
C LYS A 1 -0.32 -26.03 33.10
N TRP A 2 -1.56 -25.62 32.78
CA TRP A 2 -2.20 -25.99 31.50
C TRP A 2 -1.68 -25.18 30.28
N LEU A 3 -1.35 -23.89 30.45
CA LEU A 3 -0.73 -23.06 29.39
C LEU A 3 0.62 -23.61 28.90
N THR A 4 1.49 -24.02 29.83
CA THR A 4 2.79 -24.62 29.53
C THR A 4 2.68 -25.97 28.82
N THR A 5 1.58 -26.72 29.00
CA THR A 5 1.34 -27.99 28.29
C THR A 5 0.85 -27.75 26.85
N PHE A 6 0.17 -26.62 26.60
CA PHE A 6 -0.18 -26.18 25.25
C PHE A 6 1.07 -25.76 24.46
N GLU A 7 2.04 -25.09 25.07
CA GLU A 7 3.27 -24.64 24.40
C GLU A 7 4.08 -25.80 23.78
N ASP A 8 4.15 -26.95 24.44
CA ASP A 8 4.89 -28.14 23.95
C ASP A 8 4.15 -28.89 22.82
N GLU A 9 2.80 -28.85 22.78
CA GLU A 9 2.00 -29.51 21.72
C GLU A 9 2.08 -28.80 20.37
N TYR A 10 2.49 -27.53 20.35
CA TYR A 10 2.69 -26.73 19.13
C TYR A 10 4.15 -26.65 18.70
N ALA A 11 4.95 -27.70 18.90
CA ALA A 11 6.30 -27.79 18.34
C ALA A 11 6.27 -27.54 16.82
N GLN A 12 6.73 -26.35 16.41
CA GLN A 12 6.56 -25.87 15.05
C GLN A 12 7.55 -26.50 14.10
N LYS A 13 7.06 -26.83 12.89
CA LYS A 13 7.94 -27.26 11.80
C LYS A 13 9.01 -26.20 11.55
N PRO A 14 10.29 -26.60 11.45
CA PRO A 14 11.34 -25.71 10.97
C PRO A 14 10.96 -25.10 9.62
N PHE A 15 11.35 -23.84 9.42
CA PHE A 15 11.22 -23.20 8.12
C PHE A 15 12.19 -23.77 7.11
N ASP A 16 11.73 -23.85 5.88
CA ASP A 16 12.51 -24.16 4.69
C ASP A 16 12.81 -22.86 3.94
N PHE A 17 14.05 -22.41 4.07
CA PHE A 17 14.56 -21.17 3.46
C PHE A 17 15.12 -21.45 2.05
N PRO A 18 15.14 -20.45 1.15
CA PRO A 18 15.82 -20.61 -0.13
C PRO A 18 17.31 -20.95 0.04
N GLU A 19 17.89 -21.57 -0.99
CA GLU A 19 19.36 -21.68 -1.11
C GLU A 19 20.00 -20.30 -0.99
N GLN A 20 21.17 -20.22 -0.34
CA GLN A 20 21.83 -18.95 -0.01
C GLN A 20 21.93 -17.98 -1.20
N SER A 21 22.33 -18.48 -2.38
CA SER A 21 22.47 -17.68 -3.60
C SER A 21 21.15 -17.08 -4.07
N LEU A 22 20.06 -17.86 -3.99
CA LEU A 22 18.72 -17.39 -4.33
C LEU A 22 18.22 -16.41 -3.26
N MET A 23 18.44 -16.71 -1.98
CA MET A 23 18.02 -15.84 -0.89
C MET A 23 18.64 -14.45 -0.99
N GLU A 24 19.94 -14.34 -1.26
CA GLU A 24 20.63 -13.06 -1.48
C GLU A 24 20.03 -12.27 -2.66
N GLU A 25 19.76 -12.95 -3.78
CA GLU A 25 19.11 -12.34 -4.95
C GLU A 25 17.71 -11.80 -4.60
N LEU A 26 16.91 -12.58 -3.90
CA LEU A 26 15.54 -12.21 -3.55
C LEU A 26 15.49 -11.06 -2.53
N VAL A 27 16.43 -11.04 -1.58
CA VAL A 27 16.59 -9.93 -0.62
C VAL A 27 16.93 -8.63 -1.37
N GLU A 28 17.86 -8.68 -2.34
CA GLU A 28 18.19 -7.52 -3.16
C GLU A 28 16.98 -7.02 -3.96
N HIS A 29 16.24 -7.94 -4.61
CA HIS A 29 15.02 -7.61 -5.34
C HIS A 29 13.96 -6.95 -4.45
N TYR A 30 13.78 -7.42 -3.23
CA TYR A 30 12.88 -6.80 -2.26
C TYR A 30 13.31 -5.37 -1.92
N PHE A 31 14.57 -5.14 -1.55
CA PHE A 31 15.02 -3.81 -1.14
C PHE A 31 15.01 -2.80 -2.29
N THR A 32 15.32 -3.23 -3.50
CA THR A 32 15.39 -2.36 -4.69
C THR A 32 14.03 -2.06 -5.32
N ASN A 33 13.06 -2.97 -5.22
CA ASN A 33 11.77 -2.82 -5.90
C ASN A 33 10.58 -2.60 -4.97
N VAL A 34 10.65 -3.11 -3.73
CA VAL A 34 9.51 -3.13 -2.80
C VAL A 34 9.74 -2.13 -1.67
N ASN A 35 10.84 -2.25 -0.95
CA ASN A 35 11.11 -1.43 0.24
C ASN A 35 11.19 0.07 -0.07
N ILE A 36 11.58 0.45 -1.30
CA ILE A 36 11.58 1.86 -1.74
C ILE A 36 10.19 2.52 -1.77
N LEU A 37 9.12 1.73 -1.87
CA LEU A 37 7.73 2.19 -1.84
C LEU A 37 7.07 1.84 -0.50
N THR A 38 7.49 0.75 0.12
CA THR A 38 6.94 0.24 1.38
C THR A 38 8.06 0.05 2.42
N PRO A 39 8.62 1.13 2.98
CA PRO A 39 9.84 1.11 3.79
C PRO A 39 9.56 0.62 5.22
N VAL A 40 9.13 -0.62 5.35
CA VAL A 40 8.80 -1.27 6.63
C VAL A 40 10.06 -1.80 7.31
N LEU A 41 11.10 -2.12 6.53
CA LEU A 41 12.36 -2.66 7.01
C LEU A 41 13.48 -1.62 6.89
N HIS A 42 14.37 -1.62 7.89
CA HIS A 42 15.64 -0.90 7.85
C HIS A 42 16.71 -1.82 7.26
N ARG A 43 17.20 -1.53 6.05
CA ARG A 43 18.08 -2.44 5.30
C ARG A 43 19.34 -2.86 6.08
N PRO A 44 20.11 -1.93 6.68
CA PRO A 44 21.32 -2.31 7.41
C PRO A 44 21.07 -3.25 8.59
N SER A 45 19.98 -3.03 9.35
CA SER A 45 19.64 -3.90 10.48
C SER A 45 19.20 -5.29 10.00
N PHE A 46 18.35 -5.34 8.98
CA PHE A 46 17.91 -6.61 8.40
C PHE A 46 19.08 -7.44 7.87
N GLU A 47 20.02 -6.83 7.15
CA GLU A 47 21.19 -7.53 6.63
C GLU A 47 22.12 -8.00 7.76
N SER A 48 22.31 -7.19 8.81
CA SER A 48 23.05 -7.60 10.02
C SER A 48 22.39 -8.79 10.71
N ASP A 49 21.07 -8.77 10.88
CA ASP A 49 20.30 -9.86 11.50
C ASP A 49 20.37 -11.14 10.66
N LEU A 50 20.30 -11.01 9.33
CA LEU A 50 20.46 -12.11 8.39
C LEU A 50 21.87 -12.72 8.47
N GLN A 51 22.92 -11.91 8.46
CA GLN A 51 24.32 -12.34 8.58
C GLN A 51 24.61 -13.02 9.92
N SER A 52 23.92 -12.61 10.98
CA SER A 52 24.01 -13.26 12.29
C SER A 52 23.24 -14.59 12.38
N TYR A 53 22.60 -15.04 11.29
CA TYR A 53 21.70 -16.19 11.26
C TYR A 53 20.54 -16.07 12.25
N LEU A 54 20.03 -14.86 12.48
CA LEU A 54 18.89 -14.65 13.37
C LEU A 54 17.66 -15.43 12.90
N HIS A 55 17.48 -15.61 11.59
CA HIS A 55 16.33 -16.31 11.00
C HIS A 55 16.25 -17.80 11.37
N LEU A 56 17.37 -18.40 11.79
CA LEU A 56 17.41 -19.79 12.28
C LEU A 56 17.14 -19.89 13.79
N ARG A 57 17.24 -18.78 14.52
CA ARG A 57 17.17 -18.71 15.99
C ARG A 57 15.90 -18.05 16.48
N GLU A 58 15.38 -17.08 15.72
CA GLU A 58 14.20 -16.30 16.02
C GLU A 58 13.14 -16.49 14.93
N ARG A 59 12.03 -17.11 15.31
CA ARG A 59 10.96 -17.45 14.37
C ARG A 59 10.31 -16.24 13.71
N ASN A 60 10.14 -15.14 14.44
CA ASN A 60 9.49 -13.95 13.87
C ASN A 60 10.37 -13.28 12.81
N PHE A 61 11.68 -13.19 13.04
CA PHE A 61 12.60 -12.76 11.98
C PHE A 61 12.62 -13.76 10.80
N GLY A 62 12.53 -15.07 11.07
CA GLY A 62 12.35 -16.09 10.03
C GLY A 62 11.11 -15.85 9.15
N ASN A 63 9.96 -15.49 9.76
CA ASN A 63 8.77 -15.08 9.02
C ASN A 63 9.04 -13.85 8.14
N VAL A 64 9.71 -12.82 8.67
CA VAL A 64 10.07 -11.61 7.92
C VAL A 64 10.93 -11.97 6.71
N LEU A 65 11.99 -12.78 6.89
CA LEU A 65 12.88 -13.20 5.81
C LEU A 65 12.15 -14.00 4.72
N LEU A 66 11.29 -14.95 5.10
CA LEU A 66 10.49 -15.72 4.13
C LEU A 66 9.55 -14.82 3.31
N LEU A 67 8.96 -13.80 3.94
CA LEU A 67 8.10 -12.83 3.26
C LEU A 67 8.88 -11.88 2.36
N VAL A 68 10.07 -11.46 2.78
CA VAL A 68 11.03 -10.74 1.94
C VAL A 68 11.36 -11.56 0.70
N CYS A 69 11.66 -12.86 0.86
CA CYS A 69 11.91 -13.76 -0.26
C CYS A 69 10.68 -13.92 -1.16
N ALA A 70 9.49 -14.08 -0.57
CA ALA A 70 8.23 -14.20 -1.32
C ALA A 70 7.93 -12.96 -2.18
N LEU A 71 8.16 -11.77 -1.64
CA LEU A 71 8.01 -10.51 -2.36
C LEU A 71 9.09 -10.32 -3.44
N GLY A 72 10.36 -10.61 -3.11
CA GLY A 72 11.48 -10.57 -4.06
C GLY A 72 11.30 -11.51 -5.25
N SER A 73 10.58 -12.62 -5.06
CA SER A 73 10.29 -13.63 -6.10
C SER A 73 9.56 -13.07 -7.32
N ARG A 74 8.85 -11.94 -7.15
CA ARG A 74 8.08 -11.29 -8.21
C ARG A 74 8.97 -10.61 -9.25
N PHE A 75 10.25 -10.42 -8.95
CA PHE A 75 11.20 -9.65 -9.76
C PHE A 75 12.31 -10.50 -10.38
N THR A 76 12.25 -11.83 -10.24
CA THR A 76 13.20 -12.76 -10.86
C THR A 76 12.55 -13.68 -11.89
N HIS A 77 13.38 -14.21 -12.79
CA HIS A 77 13.06 -15.27 -13.74
C HIS A 77 13.69 -16.62 -13.34
N ASP A 78 14.22 -16.74 -12.13
CA ASP A 78 14.64 -18.02 -11.59
C ASP A 78 13.42 -18.89 -11.29
N ARG A 79 13.35 -20.09 -11.89
CA ARG A 79 12.24 -21.02 -11.70
C ARG A 79 12.20 -21.66 -10.32
N ARG A 80 13.30 -21.61 -9.55
CA ARG A 80 13.38 -22.08 -8.15
C ARG A 80 12.39 -21.34 -7.24
N VAL A 81 11.86 -20.18 -7.63
CA VAL A 81 10.84 -19.45 -6.85
C VAL A 81 9.42 -19.98 -7.00
N LEU A 82 9.19 -20.84 -8.00
CA LEU A 82 7.88 -21.43 -8.29
C LEU A 82 7.60 -22.63 -7.40
N VAL A 83 6.31 -22.99 -7.32
CA VAL A 83 5.90 -24.28 -6.76
C VAL A 83 6.22 -25.39 -7.76
N ASP A 84 6.69 -26.54 -7.26
CA ASP A 84 7.05 -27.67 -8.10
C ASP A 84 5.90 -28.09 -9.02
N GLY A 85 6.19 -28.18 -10.32
CA GLY A 85 5.22 -28.54 -11.36
C GLY A 85 4.38 -27.37 -11.92
N ASP A 86 4.40 -26.19 -11.28
CA ASP A 86 3.73 -25.02 -11.83
C ASP A 86 4.52 -24.42 -13.01
N GLN A 87 3.77 -23.95 -14.00
CA GLN A 87 4.29 -23.33 -15.22
C GLN A 87 4.03 -21.82 -15.26
N THR A 88 3.18 -21.33 -14.35
CA THR A 88 2.81 -19.91 -14.25
C THR A 88 3.71 -19.19 -13.24
N TRP A 89 3.88 -17.88 -13.40
CA TRP A 89 4.60 -17.07 -12.43
C TRP A 89 3.73 -16.61 -11.24
N HIS A 90 2.45 -17.02 -11.19
CA HIS A 90 1.53 -16.64 -10.12
C HIS A 90 1.94 -17.22 -8.77
N SER A 91 2.53 -18.42 -8.77
CA SER A 91 3.02 -19.09 -7.57
C SER A 91 4.41 -18.63 -7.11
N ALA A 92 5.03 -17.66 -7.79
CA ALA A 92 6.33 -17.13 -7.40
C ALA A 92 6.30 -16.64 -5.93
N GLY A 93 7.10 -17.28 -5.07
CA GLY A 93 7.18 -16.98 -3.64
C GLY A 93 6.14 -17.66 -2.76
N TRP A 94 5.19 -18.40 -3.33
CA TRP A 94 4.07 -19.01 -2.60
C TRP A 94 4.54 -20.01 -1.53
N LYS A 95 5.56 -20.81 -1.85
CA LYS A 95 6.13 -21.79 -0.92
C LYS A 95 6.76 -21.17 0.33
N TRP A 96 7.23 -19.92 0.27
CA TRP A 96 7.76 -19.21 1.43
C TRP A 96 6.64 -18.50 2.18
N PHE A 97 5.72 -17.86 1.46
CA PHE A 97 4.54 -17.23 2.07
C PHE A 97 3.72 -18.23 2.91
N MET A 98 3.42 -19.42 2.38
CA MET A 98 2.56 -20.40 3.06
C MET A 98 3.14 -20.99 4.36
N GLN A 99 4.46 -20.88 4.54
CA GLN A 99 5.11 -21.27 5.78
C GLN A 99 4.87 -20.22 6.87
N THR A 100 4.65 -18.96 6.50
CA THR A 100 4.44 -17.86 7.44
C THR A 100 3.05 -17.92 8.04
N ARG A 101 2.96 -18.30 9.31
CA ARG A 101 1.73 -18.29 10.10
C ARG A 101 1.80 -17.15 11.09
N ILE A 102 1.32 -15.99 10.65
CA ILE A 102 1.28 -14.78 11.47
C ILE A 102 0.08 -14.87 12.40
N PHE A 103 0.27 -14.45 13.66
CA PHE A 103 -0.74 -14.51 14.72
C PHE A 103 -1.19 -15.93 15.10
N ASP A 104 -0.33 -16.95 14.90
CA ASP A 104 -0.54 -18.25 15.54
C ASP A 104 -0.26 -18.18 17.05
N ASP A 105 -0.78 -19.16 17.81
CA ASP A 105 -0.68 -19.16 19.27
C ASP A 105 0.78 -19.03 19.74
N ALA A 106 1.73 -19.71 19.09
CA ALA A 106 3.13 -19.58 19.47
C ALA A 106 3.71 -18.19 19.17
N THR A 107 3.32 -17.55 18.06
CA THR A 107 3.76 -16.19 17.73
C THR A 107 3.23 -15.16 18.74
N LEU A 108 1.99 -15.35 19.21
CA LEU A 108 1.34 -14.45 20.17
C LEU A 108 1.75 -14.70 21.62
N LEU A 109 2.08 -15.95 21.98
CA LEU A 109 2.51 -16.33 23.33
C LEU A 109 4.03 -16.21 23.53
N SER A 110 4.81 -16.15 22.46
CA SER A 110 6.27 -16.03 22.54
C SER A 110 6.72 -14.64 22.98
N THR A 111 7.75 -14.59 23.83
CA THR A 111 8.47 -13.36 24.27
C THR A 111 9.35 -12.75 23.16
N THR A 112 9.03 -12.98 21.89
CA THR A 112 9.86 -12.60 20.73
C THR A 112 9.61 -11.14 20.31
N SER A 113 10.48 -10.58 19.47
CA SER A 113 10.34 -9.23 18.89
C SER A 113 8.94 -8.99 18.31
N HIS A 114 8.17 -8.12 18.99
CA HIS A 114 6.87 -7.65 18.50
C HIS A 114 7.01 -6.85 17.20
N LEU A 115 8.17 -6.21 16.97
CA LEU A 115 8.44 -5.49 15.73
C LEU A 115 8.42 -6.45 14.54
N HIS A 116 9.12 -7.59 14.64
CA HIS A 116 9.15 -8.58 13.57
C HIS A 116 7.75 -9.17 13.26
N VAL A 117 6.89 -9.35 14.27
CA VAL A 117 5.50 -9.78 14.04
C VAL A 117 4.74 -8.74 13.23
N LEU A 118 4.85 -7.47 13.60
CA LEU A 118 4.16 -6.38 12.91
C LEU A 118 4.70 -6.18 11.49
N GLN A 119 6.02 -6.25 11.30
CA GLN A 119 6.65 -6.20 9.98
C GLN A 119 6.23 -7.38 9.11
N ALA A 120 6.19 -8.60 9.65
CA ALA A 120 5.68 -9.76 8.94
C ALA A 120 4.22 -9.53 8.51
N ALA A 121 3.36 -8.96 9.37
CA ALA A 121 1.97 -8.66 9.00
C ALA A 121 1.87 -7.67 7.84
N CYS A 122 2.76 -6.67 7.80
CA CYS A 122 2.89 -5.73 6.69
C CYS A 122 3.27 -6.45 5.38
N LEU A 123 4.32 -7.28 5.41
CA LEU A 123 4.85 -7.95 4.23
C LEU A 123 3.89 -9.02 3.70
N ALA A 124 3.23 -9.78 4.58
CA ALA A 124 2.21 -10.75 4.20
C ALA A 124 0.97 -10.09 3.61
N THR A 125 0.56 -8.94 4.15
CA THR A 125 -0.47 -8.10 3.52
C THR A 125 -0.08 -7.76 2.09
N LEU A 126 1.15 -7.25 1.90
CA LEU A 126 1.61 -6.82 0.58
C LEU A 126 1.59 -7.95 -0.43
N TYR A 127 2.10 -9.12 -0.03
CA TYR A 127 2.13 -10.31 -0.87
C TYR A 127 0.71 -10.81 -1.23
N THR A 128 -0.22 -10.76 -0.26
CA THR A 128 -1.60 -11.22 -0.48
C THR A 128 -2.48 -10.24 -1.25
N CYS A 129 -2.12 -8.95 -1.33
CA CYS A 129 -2.87 -7.97 -2.13
C CYS A 129 -3.03 -8.41 -3.59
N ASP A 130 -1.99 -9.00 -4.20
CA ASP A 130 -2.05 -9.49 -5.57
C ASP A 130 -2.85 -10.79 -5.72
N ILE A 131 -2.84 -11.64 -4.70
CA ILE A 131 -3.37 -13.01 -4.76
C ILE A 131 -4.84 -13.06 -4.34
N ALA A 132 -5.16 -12.48 -3.19
CA ALA A 132 -6.46 -12.57 -2.54
C ALA A 132 -6.74 -11.33 -1.66
N ALA A 133 -7.48 -10.37 -2.22
CA ALA A 133 -7.85 -9.13 -1.52
C ALA A 133 -8.55 -9.36 -0.16
N ILE A 134 -9.34 -10.44 -0.02
CA ILE A 134 -9.97 -10.80 1.27
C ILE A 134 -8.93 -11.22 2.31
N HIS A 135 -7.91 -11.98 1.91
CA HIS A 135 -6.84 -12.38 2.82
C HIS A 135 -6.00 -11.17 3.25
N ALA A 136 -5.67 -10.28 2.30
CA ALA A 136 -5.00 -9.02 2.60
C ALA A 136 -5.80 -8.18 3.59
N TRP A 137 -7.11 -8.05 3.40
CA TRP A 137 -8.01 -7.35 4.33
C TRP A 137 -7.97 -7.92 5.75
N MET A 138 -8.02 -9.26 5.88
CA MET A 138 -7.97 -9.92 7.18
C MET A 138 -6.61 -9.74 7.86
N LEU A 139 -5.50 -9.93 7.13
CA LEU A 139 -4.15 -9.77 7.66
C LEU A 139 -3.88 -8.35 8.14
N VAL A 140 -4.31 -7.35 7.37
CA VAL A 140 -4.24 -5.94 7.76
C VAL A 140 -5.04 -5.67 9.03
N GLY A 141 -6.28 -6.17 9.11
CA GLY A 141 -7.12 -6.01 10.28
C GLY A 141 -6.50 -6.62 11.54
N SER A 142 -5.88 -7.79 11.41
CA SER A 142 -5.12 -8.42 12.50
C SER A 142 -3.86 -7.64 12.86
N GLY A 143 -3.12 -7.13 11.86
CA GLY A 143 -1.96 -6.25 12.06
C GLY A 143 -2.29 -4.99 12.85
N ILE A 144 -3.43 -4.34 12.54
CA ILE A 144 -3.89 -3.18 13.31
C ILE A 144 -4.22 -3.56 14.75
N ARG A 145 -4.96 -4.66 14.96
CA ARG A 145 -5.30 -5.13 16.32
C ARG A 145 -4.04 -5.43 17.14
N PHE A 146 -3.06 -6.08 16.52
CA PHE A 146 -1.78 -6.36 17.15
C PHE A 146 -1.00 -5.07 17.46
N ALA A 147 -0.95 -4.12 16.52
CA ALA A 147 -0.31 -2.83 16.76
C ALA A 147 -0.99 -2.01 17.88
N LEU A 148 -2.31 -2.16 18.04
CA LEU A 148 -3.05 -1.62 19.16
C LEU A 148 -2.66 -2.29 20.48
N ASP A 149 -2.61 -3.62 20.50
CA ASP A 149 -2.27 -4.43 21.68
C ASP A 149 -0.88 -4.09 22.24
N ILE A 150 0.14 -4.03 21.36
CA ILE A 150 1.52 -3.70 21.76
C ILE A 150 1.75 -2.20 22.01
N GLY A 151 0.73 -1.36 21.78
CA GLY A 151 0.82 0.09 22.01
C GLY A 151 1.54 0.89 20.92
N ALA A 152 1.81 0.32 19.74
CA ALA A 152 2.51 0.99 18.64
C ALA A 152 1.76 2.22 18.06
N HIS A 153 0.46 2.35 18.36
CA HIS A 153 -0.38 3.50 18.00
C HIS A 153 -0.21 4.72 18.92
N LYS A 154 0.48 4.56 20.06
CA LYS A 154 0.60 5.62 21.08
C LYS A 154 1.83 6.46 20.83
N ARG A 155 1.69 7.76 21.03
CA ARG A 155 2.84 8.65 21.19
C ARG A 155 3.59 8.26 22.47
N ARG A 156 4.93 8.14 22.39
CA ARG A 156 5.74 7.95 23.60
C ARG A 156 5.68 9.19 24.49
N ALA A 157 5.73 8.97 25.81
CA ALA A 157 5.77 10.05 26.79
C ALA A 157 7.04 10.91 26.63
N TYR A 158 6.92 12.19 26.96
CA TYR A 158 7.99 13.19 26.83
C TYR A 158 9.33 12.73 27.44
N GLY A 159 10.44 12.94 26.72
CA GLY A 159 11.80 12.89 27.28
C GLY A 159 12.72 11.76 26.82
N SER A 160 12.25 10.78 26.05
CA SER A 160 13.12 9.75 25.44
C SER A 160 13.47 10.10 23.99
N LYS A 161 14.76 9.99 23.63
CA LYS A 161 15.20 10.10 22.23
C LYS A 161 14.58 8.94 21.42
N PRO A 162 14.02 9.19 20.22
CA PRO A 162 13.50 8.12 19.38
C PRO A 162 14.61 7.12 19.04
N THR A 163 14.36 5.84 19.27
CA THR A 163 15.28 4.78 18.84
C THR A 163 15.00 4.38 17.39
N LEU A 164 15.94 3.67 16.76
CA LEU A 164 15.70 3.04 15.46
C LEU A 164 14.47 2.12 15.49
N GLU A 165 14.31 1.35 16.57
CA GLU A 165 13.16 0.47 16.76
C GLU A 165 11.84 1.26 16.81
N ASP A 166 11.84 2.45 17.41
CA ASP A 166 10.66 3.32 17.48
C ASP A 166 10.24 3.79 16.09
N GLU A 167 11.20 4.17 15.26
CA GLU A 167 10.93 4.57 13.87
C GLU A 167 10.44 3.38 13.04
N LEU A 168 10.92 2.16 13.30
CA LEU A 168 10.43 0.95 12.62
C LEU A 168 9.02 0.56 13.07
N PHE A 169 8.66 0.74 14.35
CA PHE A 169 7.28 0.61 14.81
C PHE A 169 6.37 1.65 14.16
N LYS A 170 6.81 2.92 14.06
CA LYS A 170 6.07 3.97 13.34
C LYS A 170 5.86 3.60 11.89
N ARG A 171 6.93 3.23 11.17
CA ARG A 171 6.86 2.80 9.75
C ARG A 171 5.86 1.66 9.57
N SER A 172 5.93 0.64 10.43
CA SER A 172 5.06 -0.54 10.36
C SER A 172 3.60 -0.21 10.70
N PHE A 173 3.34 0.59 11.74
CA PHE A 173 1.99 1.03 12.10
C PHE A 173 1.35 1.86 10.98
N TRP A 174 2.06 2.87 10.48
CA TRP A 174 1.55 3.72 9.41
C TRP A 174 1.34 2.94 8.12
N TYR A 175 2.16 1.92 7.87
CA TYR A 175 1.98 1.02 6.73
C TYR A 175 0.67 0.23 6.83
N VAL A 176 0.41 -0.45 7.95
CA VAL A 176 -0.86 -1.18 8.11
C VAL A 176 -2.05 -0.23 8.03
N TYR A 177 -1.96 0.97 8.62
CA TYR A 177 -3.00 2.00 8.53
C TYR A 177 -3.28 2.42 7.08
N LEU A 178 -2.23 2.71 6.31
CA LEU A 178 -2.31 3.09 4.90
C LEU A 178 -3.00 1.98 4.08
N HIS A 179 -2.61 0.72 4.28
CA HIS A 179 -3.17 -0.42 3.57
C HIS A 179 -4.64 -0.70 3.94
N VAL A 180 -5.05 -0.49 5.21
CA VAL A 180 -6.49 -0.49 5.57
C VAL A 180 -7.23 0.52 4.68
N SER A 181 -6.75 1.76 4.61
CA SER A 181 -7.42 2.84 3.88
C SER A 181 -7.54 2.51 2.39
N ALA A 182 -6.46 1.98 1.79
CA ALA A 182 -6.43 1.55 0.40
C ALA A 182 -7.40 0.39 0.10
N LEU A 183 -7.44 -0.63 0.96
CA LEU A 183 -8.35 -1.77 0.78
C LEU A 183 -9.81 -1.39 1.00
N VAL A 184 -10.12 -0.54 1.99
CA VAL A 184 -11.48 0.02 2.15
C VAL A 184 -11.89 0.80 0.91
N HIS A 185 -10.99 1.60 0.36
CA HIS A 185 -11.24 2.33 -0.88
C HIS A 185 -11.56 1.37 -2.03
N PHE A 186 -10.75 0.33 -2.23
CA PHE A 186 -10.98 -0.69 -3.26
C PHE A 186 -12.35 -1.37 -3.07
N ASP A 187 -12.68 -1.78 -1.84
CA ASP A 187 -13.95 -2.43 -1.53
C ASP A 187 -15.18 -1.52 -1.77
N ARG A 188 -15.06 -0.21 -1.54
CA ARG A 188 -16.17 0.74 -1.69
C ARG A 188 -16.33 1.31 -3.09
N THR A 189 -15.23 1.40 -3.84
CA THR A 189 -15.24 2.07 -5.15
C THR A 189 -15.19 1.11 -6.33
N LEU A 190 -14.64 -0.09 -6.14
CA LEU A 190 -14.34 -1.05 -7.21
C LEU A 190 -15.04 -2.40 -7.05
N SER A 191 -15.14 -2.92 -5.83
CA SER A 191 -15.92 -4.14 -5.59
C SER A 191 -17.40 -3.83 -5.37
N ALA A 192 -18.29 -4.75 -5.77
CA ALA A 192 -19.75 -4.61 -5.72
C ALA A 192 -20.35 -4.60 -4.30
N GLY A 193 -19.87 -3.72 -3.42
CA GLY A 193 -20.60 -3.31 -2.21
C GLY A 193 -20.39 -4.17 -0.98
N MET A 194 -19.15 -4.50 -0.60
CA MET A 194 -18.91 -5.18 0.69
C MET A 194 -19.10 -4.25 1.91
N GLY A 195 -19.14 -2.93 1.71
CA GLY A 195 -19.56 -1.97 2.75
C GLY A 195 -18.70 -1.96 4.03
N ARG A 196 -17.47 -2.48 3.97
CA ARG A 196 -16.65 -2.72 5.17
C ARG A 196 -16.32 -1.40 5.89
N PRO A 197 -16.45 -1.35 7.22
CA PRO A 197 -15.98 -0.20 8.01
C PRO A 197 -14.45 -0.19 8.09
N ARG A 198 -13.88 0.98 8.39
CA ARG A 198 -12.47 1.06 8.77
C ARG A 198 -12.30 0.43 10.16
N CYS A 199 -11.19 -0.28 10.37
CA CYS A 199 -10.89 -0.86 11.68
C CYS A 199 -10.30 0.15 12.68
N ILE A 200 -9.76 1.27 12.18
CA ILE A 200 -9.23 2.38 12.98
C ILE A 200 -9.41 3.70 12.21
N GLN A 201 -9.62 4.80 12.94
CA GLN A 201 -9.73 6.17 12.45
C GLN A 201 -8.55 7.02 12.95
N GLU A 202 -8.38 8.22 12.38
CA GLU A 202 -7.26 9.09 12.74
C GLU A 202 -7.39 9.66 14.15
N GLU A 203 -8.61 9.78 14.66
CA GLU A 203 -8.86 10.25 16.01
C GLU A 203 -8.63 9.15 17.08
N ASP A 204 -8.41 7.90 16.65
CA ASP A 204 -8.21 6.76 17.56
C ASP A 204 -6.73 6.61 17.98
N PHE A 205 -5.81 7.38 17.40
CA PHE A 205 -4.38 7.30 17.68
C PHE A 205 -3.66 8.66 17.53
N ASP A 206 -2.56 8.85 18.27
CA ASP A 206 -1.77 10.10 18.29
C ASP A 206 -0.32 9.89 17.82
N LEU A 207 -0.07 8.81 17.06
CA LEU A 207 1.27 8.48 16.57
C LEU A 207 1.76 9.50 15.53
N GLU A 208 2.95 10.03 15.72
CA GLU A 208 3.60 10.92 14.76
C GLU A 208 4.00 10.16 13.48
N MET A 209 4.05 10.87 12.35
CA MET A 209 4.59 10.31 11.11
C MET A 209 6.09 9.96 11.26
N PRO A 210 6.61 8.98 10.49
CA PRO A 210 8.03 8.65 10.52
C PRO A 210 8.91 9.84 10.11
N ILE A 211 10.12 9.88 10.67
CA ILE A 211 11.12 10.89 10.30
C ILE A 211 11.56 10.66 8.85
N CYS A 212 11.50 11.71 8.04
CA CYS A 212 11.88 11.68 6.63
C CYS A 212 13.41 11.64 6.44
N CYS A 213 14.00 10.49 6.77
CA CYS A 213 15.45 10.27 6.83
C CYS A 213 15.79 8.88 6.26
N ASP A 214 16.85 8.81 5.46
CA ASP A 214 17.34 7.54 4.91
C ASP A 214 17.93 6.64 5.98
N ASP A 215 17.88 5.34 5.73
CA ASP A 215 18.33 4.29 6.66
C ASP A 215 19.79 4.50 7.12
N GLU A 216 20.69 4.95 6.24
CA GLU A 216 22.10 5.21 6.57
C GLU A 216 22.30 6.28 7.67
N TYR A 217 21.33 7.18 7.85
CA TYR A 217 21.36 8.23 8.86
C TYR A 217 20.47 7.93 10.06
N LEU A 218 19.56 6.96 9.95
CA LEU A 218 18.55 6.67 10.97
C LEU A 218 19.15 6.05 12.24
N ALA A 219 20.27 5.36 12.10
CA ALA A 219 21.01 4.76 13.22
C ALA A 219 21.94 5.75 13.95
N LEU A 220 22.06 7.00 13.47
CA LEU A 220 22.90 8.01 14.10
C LEU A 220 22.26 8.55 15.39
N GLU A 221 23.08 9.08 16.30
CA GLU A 221 22.60 9.72 17.54
C GLU A 221 21.66 10.90 17.30
N HIS A 222 21.80 11.53 16.13
CA HIS A 222 20.98 12.62 15.63
C HIS A 222 20.58 12.32 14.17
N PRO A 223 19.46 11.60 13.95
CA PRO A 223 19.01 11.28 12.61
C PRO A 223 18.68 12.56 11.83
N GLU A 224 19.50 12.89 10.83
CA GLU A 224 19.30 14.04 9.96
C GLU A 224 19.61 13.64 8.52
N GLN A 225 18.70 13.98 7.61
CA GLN A 225 18.89 13.72 6.20
C GLN A 225 20.00 14.63 5.65
N ALA A 226 20.92 14.06 4.88
CA ALA A 226 21.93 14.85 4.19
C ALA A 226 21.29 15.92 3.30
N THR A 227 21.78 17.16 3.40
CA THR A 227 21.28 18.30 2.63
C THR A 227 21.49 18.17 1.11
N THR A 228 22.38 17.28 0.70
CA THR A 228 22.77 17.06 -0.69
C THR A 228 21.79 16.19 -1.47
N ARG A 229 20.97 15.37 -0.80
CA ARG A 229 20.02 14.46 -1.47
C ARG A 229 18.69 14.36 -0.71
N PRO A 230 17.54 14.38 -1.40
CA PRO A 230 16.27 14.08 -0.76
C PRO A 230 16.21 12.65 -0.21
N SER A 231 15.42 12.43 0.84
CA SER A 231 15.25 11.09 1.41
C SER A 231 14.36 10.22 0.52
N LEU A 232 14.67 8.93 0.41
CA LEU A 232 13.79 7.93 -0.18
C LEU A 232 12.51 7.73 0.64
N LEU A 233 12.55 7.99 1.96
CA LEU A 233 11.38 7.91 2.83
C LEU A 233 10.37 9.03 2.58
N SER A 234 10.77 10.09 1.86
CA SER A 234 9.90 11.21 1.50
C SER A 234 8.61 10.70 0.84
N TYR A 235 8.72 9.74 -0.10
CA TYR A 235 7.56 9.14 -0.76
C TYR A 235 6.54 8.58 0.23
N PHE A 236 7.01 7.81 1.21
CA PHE A 236 6.14 7.19 2.20
C PHE A 236 5.44 8.26 3.04
N VAL A 237 6.19 9.23 3.58
CA VAL A 237 5.60 10.33 4.38
C VAL A 237 4.56 11.12 3.59
N TRP A 238 4.83 11.45 2.33
CA TRP A 238 3.89 12.18 1.47
C TRP A 238 2.66 11.35 1.09
N THR A 239 2.83 10.04 0.93
CA THR A 239 1.73 9.08 0.77
C THR A 239 0.86 9.02 2.02
N LEU A 240 1.45 9.04 3.22
CA LEU A 240 0.69 9.09 4.47
C LEU A 240 -0.16 10.36 4.56
N ARG A 241 0.43 11.52 4.26
CA ARG A 241 -0.33 12.81 4.21
C ARG A 241 -1.49 12.76 3.22
N LEU A 242 -1.27 12.20 2.05
CA LEU A 242 -2.32 12.03 1.04
C LEU A 242 -3.42 11.07 1.52
N SER A 243 -3.04 10.01 2.23
CA SER A 243 -3.97 9.02 2.78
C SER A 243 -4.90 9.61 3.85
N GLN A 244 -4.51 10.70 4.51
CA GLN A 244 -5.38 11.41 5.45
C GLN A 244 -6.55 12.08 4.75
N ILE A 245 -6.28 12.72 3.61
CA ILE A 245 -7.32 13.31 2.75
C ILE A 245 -8.24 12.19 2.22
N GLN A 246 -7.67 11.06 1.82
CA GLN A 246 -8.45 9.87 1.42
C GLN A 246 -9.34 9.37 2.56
N GLY A 247 -8.83 9.31 3.79
CA GLY A 247 -9.57 8.93 4.98
C GLY A 247 -10.77 9.82 5.25
N LEU A 248 -10.58 11.15 5.13
CA LEU A 248 -11.66 12.13 5.25
C LEU A 248 -12.71 11.96 4.15
N ALA A 249 -12.30 11.78 2.90
CA ALA A 249 -13.22 11.54 1.78
C ALA A 249 -14.05 10.26 1.98
N LEU A 250 -13.44 9.18 2.48
CA LEU A 250 -14.14 7.93 2.79
C LEU A 250 -15.15 8.06 3.94
N ARG A 251 -14.93 8.99 4.88
CA ARG A 251 -15.83 9.26 6.02
C ARG A 251 -16.97 10.21 5.69
N THR A 252 -16.80 11.03 4.65
CA THR A 252 -17.77 12.07 4.26
C THR A 252 -18.55 11.64 3.02
N VAL A 253 -17.89 11.58 1.87
CA VAL A 253 -18.49 11.28 0.56
C VAL A 253 -19.06 9.85 0.53
N TYR A 254 -18.38 8.90 1.17
CA TYR A 254 -18.77 7.48 1.25
C TYR A 254 -19.35 7.09 2.62
N ALA A 255 -19.86 8.07 3.37
CA ALA A 255 -20.51 7.83 4.66
C ALA A 255 -21.72 6.89 4.54
N SER A 256 -21.85 5.97 5.50
CA SER A 256 -23.07 5.15 5.62
C SER A 256 -24.29 6.02 5.91
N THR A 257 -25.51 5.54 5.62
CA THR A 257 -26.75 6.28 5.94
C THR A 257 -26.80 6.70 7.41
N LYS A 258 -26.38 5.83 8.33
CA LYS A 258 -26.31 6.16 9.77
C LYS A 258 -25.30 7.26 10.07
N ALA A 259 -24.10 7.20 9.48
CA ALA A 259 -23.09 8.23 9.64
C ALA A 259 -23.57 9.58 9.07
N ARG A 260 -24.24 9.57 7.91
CA ARG A 260 -24.82 10.79 7.32
C ARG A 260 -25.87 11.44 8.22
N VAL A 261 -26.72 10.64 8.86
CA VAL A 261 -27.69 11.16 9.84
C VAL A 261 -26.97 11.72 11.06
N HIS A 262 -26.00 10.98 11.61
CA HIS A 262 -25.28 11.36 12.83
C HIS A 262 -24.46 12.65 12.66
N TYR A 263 -23.73 12.79 11.55
CA TYR A 263 -22.91 13.98 11.24
C TYR A 263 -23.68 15.06 10.47
N ASN A 264 -25.01 14.92 10.34
CA ASN A 264 -25.88 15.86 9.65
C ASN A 264 -25.46 16.18 8.19
N PHE A 265 -25.00 15.17 7.45
CA PHE A 265 -24.72 15.26 6.00
C PHE A 265 -26.03 15.24 5.18
N GLN A 266 -26.82 16.30 5.32
CA GLN A 266 -28.14 16.49 4.73
C GLN A 266 -28.17 17.68 3.76
N GLY A 267 -29.20 17.72 2.89
CA GLY A 267 -29.38 18.77 1.88
C GLY A 267 -28.82 18.41 0.50
N GLU A 268 -29.02 19.29 -0.48
CA GLU A 268 -28.41 19.15 -1.82
C GLU A 268 -26.98 19.69 -1.86
N GLU A 269 -26.63 20.65 -1.00
CA GLU A 269 -25.36 21.39 -1.06
C GLU A 269 -24.21 20.75 -0.29
N TRP A 270 -24.47 19.90 0.73
CA TRP A 270 -23.40 19.32 1.57
C TRP A 270 -22.36 18.58 0.75
N MET A 271 -22.78 17.86 -0.29
CA MET A 271 -21.89 17.11 -1.18
C MET A 271 -20.99 18.08 -1.95
N SER A 272 -21.55 19.18 -2.47
CA SER A 272 -20.79 20.20 -3.20
C SER A 272 -19.76 20.87 -2.30
N HIS A 273 -20.14 21.26 -1.07
CA HIS A 273 -19.21 21.83 -0.09
C HIS A 273 -18.12 20.86 0.34
N THR A 274 -18.48 19.60 0.58
CA THR A 274 -17.53 18.54 0.95
C THR A 274 -16.51 18.30 -0.15
N VAL A 275 -16.98 18.17 -1.40
CA VAL A 275 -16.11 18.00 -2.57
C VAL A 275 -15.18 19.21 -2.75
N ALA A 276 -15.71 20.43 -2.68
CA ALA A 276 -14.89 21.64 -2.81
C ALA A 276 -13.83 21.77 -1.70
N HIS A 277 -14.17 21.38 -0.47
CA HIS A 277 -13.22 21.35 0.64
C HIS A 277 -12.12 20.32 0.41
N LEU A 278 -12.48 19.11 -0.01
CA LEU A 278 -11.52 18.04 -0.34
C LEU A 278 -10.61 18.43 -1.52
N ASP A 279 -11.14 19.12 -2.52
CA ASP A 279 -10.36 19.66 -3.64
C ASP A 279 -9.34 20.71 -3.17
N SER A 280 -9.73 21.59 -2.24
CA SER A 280 -8.79 22.54 -1.62
C SER A 280 -7.66 21.80 -0.93
N LEU A 281 -7.97 20.82 -0.08
CA LEU A 281 -6.97 20.02 0.63
C LEU A 281 -6.02 19.28 -0.33
N LEU A 282 -6.57 18.72 -1.42
CA LEU A 282 -5.78 18.05 -2.44
C LEU A 282 -4.85 19.01 -3.20
N ASN A 283 -5.31 20.22 -3.50
CA ASN A 283 -4.51 21.23 -4.17
C ASN A 283 -3.40 21.76 -3.25
N ASP A 284 -3.71 22.02 -1.98
CA ASP A 284 -2.74 22.45 -0.98
C ASP A 284 -1.66 21.39 -0.76
N TRP A 285 -2.08 20.12 -0.66
CA TRP A 285 -1.17 18.99 -0.63
C TRP A 285 -0.28 18.94 -1.88
N ALA A 286 -0.86 19.01 -3.07
CA ALA A 286 -0.13 18.92 -4.34
C ALA A 286 0.90 20.05 -4.51
N ASN A 287 0.54 21.27 -4.10
CA ASN A 287 1.43 22.44 -4.10
C ASN A 287 2.60 22.26 -3.12
N SER A 288 2.38 21.52 -2.03
CA SER A 288 3.38 21.28 -1.00
C SER A 288 4.32 20.10 -1.30
N VAL A 289 3.97 19.22 -2.25
CA VAL A 289 4.81 18.07 -2.63
C VAL A 289 6.19 18.57 -3.10
N PRO A 290 7.31 18.02 -2.59
CA PRO A 290 8.66 18.40 -2.98
C PRO A 290 8.95 18.09 -4.44
N ASP A 291 9.84 18.86 -5.05
CA ASP A 291 10.16 18.75 -6.48
C ASP A 291 10.60 17.36 -6.92
N HIS A 292 11.30 16.60 -6.07
CA HIS A 292 11.75 15.25 -6.40
C HIS A 292 10.62 14.21 -6.44
N LEU A 293 9.46 14.51 -5.85
CA LEU A 293 8.26 13.66 -5.86
C LEU A 293 7.15 14.18 -6.78
N ARG A 294 7.29 15.38 -7.34
CA ARG A 294 6.39 15.88 -8.38
C ARG A 294 6.57 15.03 -9.65
N TRP A 295 5.46 14.62 -10.25
CA TRP A 295 5.48 13.80 -11.46
C TRP A 295 6.19 14.52 -12.60
N ASP A 296 7.27 13.92 -13.08
CA ASP A 296 8.05 14.37 -14.22
C ASP A 296 8.49 13.15 -15.04
N PRO A 297 7.97 12.98 -16.28
CA PRO A 297 8.34 11.86 -17.13
C PRO A 297 9.82 11.88 -17.54
N MET A 298 10.49 13.03 -17.46
CA MET A 298 11.89 13.21 -17.85
C MET A 298 12.87 13.03 -16.69
N ARG A 299 12.38 12.73 -15.48
CA ARG A 299 13.22 12.56 -14.29
C ARG A 299 14.30 11.51 -14.50
N THR A 300 15.56 11.85 -14.25
CA THR A 300 16.69 10.94 -14.53
C THR A 300 16.84 9.84 -13.48
N ASP A 301 16.59 10.14 -12.21
CA ASP A 301 16.65 9.15 -11.13
C ASP A 301 15.46 8.17 -11.22
N ASP A 302 15.77 6.88 -11.37
CA ASP A 302 14.80 5.81 -11.55
C ASP A 302 13.91 5.56 -10.31
N THR A 303 14.47 5.74 -9.12
CA THR A 303 13.76 5.52 -7.85
C THR A 303 12.76 6.64 -7.62
N PHE A 304 13.20 7.90 -7.73
CA PHE A 304 12.30 9.05 -7.64
C PHE A 304 11.33 9.14 -8.82
N PHE A 305 11.71 8.66 -10.01
CA PHE A 305 10.75 8.49 -11.12
C PHE A 305 9.62 7.55 -10.71
N SER A 306 9.95 6.39 -10.15
CA SER A 306 8.97 5.41 -9.70
C SER A 306 8.12 5.96 -8.54
N GLN A 307 8.75 6.55 -7.53
CA GLN A 307 8.04 7.15 -6.39
C GLN A 307 7.09 8.28 -6.81
N SER A 308 7.55 9.21 -7.65
CA SER A 308 6.72 10.30 -8.17
C SER A 308 5.57 9.80 -9.03
N ALA A 309 5.78 8.75 -9.84
CA ALA A 309 4.73 8.09 -10.61
C ALA A 309 3.64 7.53 -9.69
N HIS A 310 4.02 6.73 -8.68
CA HIS A 310 3.07 6.10 -7.76
C HIS A 310 2.31 7.14 -6.94
N LEU A 311 3.00 8.17 -6.45
CA LEU A 311 2.39 9.22 -5.66
C LEU A 311 1.34 9.99 -6.50
N HIS A 312 1.67 10.28 -7.76
CA HIS A 312 0.76 10.95 -8.67
C HIS A 312 -0.42 10.06 -9.08
N LEU A 313 -0.21 8.75 -9.30
CA LEU A 313 -1.28 7.79 -9.55
C LEU A 313 -2.25 7.74 -8.36
N GLN A 314 -1.76 7.70 -7.12
CA GLN A 314 -2.59 7.74 -5.92
C GLN A 314 -3.37 9.05 -5.81
N TYR A 315 -2.72 10.20 -6.04
CA TYR A 315 -3.36 11.51 -6.04
C TYR A 315 -4.54 11.57 -7.04
N ARG A 316 -4.31 11.13 -8.29
CA ARG A 316 -5.37 11.08 -9.31
C ARG A 316 -6.48 10.09 -8.97
N THR A 317 -6.15 8.96 -8.35
CA THR A 317 -7.12 7.96 -7.89
C THR A 317 -8.03 8.53 -6.80
N ILE A 318 -7.47 9.32 -5.86
CA ILE A 318 -8.24 9.98 -4.82
C ILE A 318 -9.14 11.09 -5.40
N GLN A 319 -8.67 11.85 -6.40
CA GLN A 319 -9.54 12.79 -7.14
C GLN A 319 -10.73 12.06 -7.80
N LEU A 320 -10.47 10.96 -8.49
CA LEU A 320 -11.53 10.13 -9.10
C LEU A 320 -12.51 9.65 -8.02
N MET A 321 -12.01 9.20 -6.87
CA MET A 321 -12.82 8.76 -5.74
C MET A 321 -13.76 9.87 -5.24
N ILE A 322 -13.25 11.10 -5.05
CA ILE A 322 -14.02 12.21 -4.48
C ILE A 322 -15.17 12.62 -5.40
N HIS A 323 -14.92 12.73 -6.71
CA HIS A 323 -15.92 13.21 -7.67
C HIS A 323 -16.88 12.14 -8.18
N ARG A 324 -16.56 10.85 -8.06
CA ARG A 324 -17.37 9.74 -8.62
C ARG A 324 -18.83 9.73 -8.13
N PRO A 325 -19.13 9.91 -6.83
CA PRO A 325 -20.52 9.82 -6.34
C PRO A 325 -21.43 10.92 -6.91
N SER A 326 -20.90 12.11 -7.15
CA SER A 326 -21.62 13.21 -7.83
C SER A 326 -21.98 12.90 -9.29
N ILE A 327 -21.28 11.95 -9.92
CA ILE A 327 -21.58 11.46 -11.28
C ILE A 327 -22.57 10.30 -11.25
N ALA A 328 -22.49 9.44 -10.23
CA ALA A 328 -23.32 8.23 -10.11
C ALA A 328 -24.75 8.50 -9.58
N ALA A 329 -24.98 9.63 -8.91
CA ALA A 329 -26.31 10.06 -8.45
C ALA A 329 -27.23 10.36 -9.65
N ARG A 330 -27.91 9.32 -10.16
CA ARG A 330 -28.87 9.42 -11.26
C ARG A 330 -30.21 9.98 -10.76
N GLY A 331 -30.56 11.19 -11.21
CA GLY A 331 -31.87 11.79 -10.99
C GLY A 331 -31.95 13.26 -11.41
N LEU A 332 -32.22 13.51 -12.69
CA LEU A 332 -32.87 14.74 -13.23
C LEU A 332 -32.27 16.13 -12.89
N LYS A 333 -30.96 16.30 -12.83
CA LYS A 333 -30.30 17.61 -12.99
C LYS A 333 -29.06 17.46 -13.91
N PRO A 334 -28.66 18.48 -14.68
CA PRO A 334 -27.43 18.38 -15.47
C PRO A 334 -26.27 18.01 -14.55
N LEU A 335 -25.47 17.02 -14.97
CA LEU A 335 -24.24 16.62 -14.28
C LEU A 335 -23.43 17.88 -13.92
N PRO A 336 -22.82 17.97 -12.72
CA PRO A 336 -21.89 19.04 -12.43
C PRO A 336 -20.73 18.94 -13.44
N ALA A 337 -20.73 19.80 -14.46
CA ALA A 337 -19.78 19.76 -15.57
C ALA A 337 -18.32 19.72 -15.09
N LEU A 338 -18.06 20.37 -13.94
CA LEU A 338 -16.79 20.38 -13.25
C LEU A 338 -16.32 18.98 -12.78
N SER A 339 -17.16 18.22 -12.07
CA SER A 339 -16.79 16.89 -11.57
C SER A 339 -16.50 15.91 -12.72
N LEU A 340 -17.28 16.02 -13.81
CA LEU A 340 -17.05 15.23 -15.02
C LEU A 340 -15.69 15.58 -15.66
N ALA A 341 -15.38 16.87 -15.78
CA ALA A 341 -14.12 17.36 -16.34
C ALA A 341 -12.92 16.91 -15.50
N VAL A 342 -12.99 17.04 -14.16
CA VAL A 342 -11.93 16.59 -13.24
C VAL A 342 -11.69 15.09 -13.39
N CYS A 343 -12.74 14.27 -13.34
CA CYS A 343 -12.58 12.82 -13.53
C CYS A 343 -11.99 12.46 -14.90
N THR A 344 -12.36 13.18 -15.97
CA THR A 344 -11.81 12.93 -17.32
C THR A 344 -10.32 13.28 -17.39
N SER A 345 -9.92 14.41 -16.79
CA SER A 345 -8.53 14.84 -16.73
C SER A 345 -7.69 13.87 -15.90
N ALA A 346 -8.18 13.48 -14.72
CA ALA A 346 -7.51 12.51 -13.85
C ALA A 346 -7.33 11.15 -14.54
N ALA A 347 -8.36 10.67 -15.24
CA ALA A 347 -8.32 9.44 -16.03
C ALA A 347 -7.20 9.43 -17.08
N ARG A 348 -7.14 10.48 -17.90
CA ARG A 348 -6.10 10.65 -18.92
C ARG A 348 -4.71 10.72 -18.31
N SER A 349 -4.59 11.43 -17.19
CA SER A 349 -3.32 11.53 -16.47
C SER A 349 -2.85 10.17 -15.98
N VAL A 350 -3.75 9.35 -15.42
CA VAL A 350 -3.42 7.98 -14.96
C VAL A 350 -2.95 7.12 -16.13
N ALA A 351 -3.64 7.13 -17.27
CA ALA A 351 -3.24 6.35 -18.45
C ALA A 351 -1.82 6.72 -18.92
N ARG A 352 -1.50 8.02 -18.99
CA ARG A 352 -0.17 8.51 -19.39
C ARG A 352 0.93 8.12 -18.39
N VAL A 353 0.66 8.23 -17.10
CA VAL A 353 1.65 7.89 -16.06
C VAL A 353 1.85 6.37 -16.00
N ALA A 354 0.77 5.60 -16.11
CA ALA A 354 0.83 4.14 -16.16
C ALA A 354 1.63 3.65 -17.38
N ASP A 355 1.45 4.26 -18.55
CA ASP A 355 2.22 3.95 -19.76
C ASP A 355 3.70 4.29 -19.60
N ALA A 356 4.03 5.48 -19.09
CA ALA A 356 5.41 5.88 -18.82
C ALA A 356 6.09 4.94 -17.81
N LEU A 357 5.38 4.55 -16.75
CA LEU A 357 5.87 3.62 -15.75
C LEU A 357 6.02 2.21 -16.34
N ASN A 358 5.06 1.73 -17.15
CA ASN A 358 5.13 0.43 -17.81
C ASN A 358 6.35 0.33 -18.74
N LYS A 359 6.65 1.39 -19.47
CA LYS A 359 7.80 1.44 -20.41
C LYS A 359 9.15 1.46 -19.70
N ARG A 360 9.27 2.14 -18.56
CA ARG A 360 10.55 2.33 -17.86
C ARG A 360 10.80 1.34 -16.71
N LYS A 361 9.78 1.05 -15.91
CA LYS A 361 9.84 0.16 -14.73
C LYS A 361 8.57 -0.72 -14.66
N PRO A 362 8.41 -1.68 -15.58
CA PRO A 362 7.18 -2.47 -15.72
C PRO A 362 6.76 -3.22 -14.45
N HIS A 363 7.73 -3.65 -13.63
CA HIS A 363 7.45 -4.43 -12.43
C HIS A 363 6.82 -3.62 -11.29
N HIS A 364 6.95 -2.29 -11.27
CA HIS A 364 6.43 -1.47 -10.18
C HIS A 364 4.95 -1.14 -10.37
N LEU A 365 4.41 -1.24 -11.58
CA LEU A 365 3.02 -0.89 -11.89
C LEU A 365 1.97 -1.73 -11.12
N ALA A 366 2.35 -2.92 -10.63
CA ALA A 366 1.48 -3.78 -9.83
C ALA A 366 0.93 -3.09 -8.56
N LEU A 367 1.65 -2.10 -8.02
CA LEU A 367 1.24 -1.32 -6.85
C LEU A 367 0.27 -0.17 -7.19
N GLY A 368 0.03 0.10 -8.49
CA GLY A 368 -0.86 1.15 -9.01
C GLY A 368 -2.14 0.64 -9.69
N VAL A 369 -2.38 -0.69 -9.68
CA VAL A 369 -3.46 -1.36 -10.45
C VAL A 369 -4.86 -0.82 -10.14
N SER A 370 -5.11 -0.37 -8.90
CA SER A 370 -6.40 0.21 -8.47
C SER A 370 -6.86 1.39 -9.35
N ALA A 371 -5.91 2.19 -9.85
CA ALA A 371 -6.22 3.33 -10.72
C ALA A 371 -6.72 2.88 -12.10
N ILE A 372 -6.18 1.77 -12.62
CA ILE A 372 -6.50 1.23 -13.93
C ILE A 372 -7.89 0.56 -13.92
N VAL A 373 -8.17 -0.21 -12.87
CA VAL A 373 -9.49 -0.85 -12.67
C VAL A 373 -10.61 0.19 -12.54
N LEU A 374 -10.34 1.33 -11.88
CA LEU A 374 -11.27 2.45 -11.75
C LEU A 374 -11.62 3.06 -13.11
N LEU A 375 -10.67 3.07 -14.04
CA LEU A 375 -10.83 3.66 -15.37
C LEU A 375 -11.55 2.75 -16.34
N VAL A 376 -11.33 1.45 -16.26
CA VAL A 376 -12.16 0.47 -16.99
C VAL A 376 -13.61 0.56 -16.51
N GLY A 377 -13.83 0.68 -15.20
CA GLY A 377 -15.17 0.86 -14.62
C GLY A 377 -15.86 2.18 -15.01
N ILE A 378 -15.12 3.29 -15.05
CA ILE A 378 -15.65 4.62 -15.45
C ILE A 378 -15.83 4.73 -16.98
N GLY A 379 -14.93 4.14 -17.76
CA GLY A 379 -15.02 4.05 -19.22
C GLY A 379 -16.27 3.30 -19.64
N ASN A 380 -16.51 2.13 -19.04
CA ASN A 380 -17.70 1.31 -19.31
C ASN A 380 -19.01 2.02 -18.91
N ALA A 381 -19.01 2.81 -17.82
CA ALA A 381 -20.19 3.56 -17.38
C ALA A 381 -20.47 4.83 -18.23
N ARG A 382 -19.44 5.40 -18.87
CA ARG A 382 -19.53 6.63 -19.68
C ARG A 382 -19.83 6.39 -21.15
N LEU A 383 -19.50 5.21 -21.68
CA LEU A 383 -19.91 4.78 -23.03
C LEU A 383 -21.43 4.75 -23.20
N SER A 384 -22.21 4.79 -22.11
CA SER A 384 -23.65 4.74 -22.17
C SER A 384 -24.37 6.10 -22.25
N ASN A 385 -23.77 7.28 -21.96
CA ASN A 385 -24.60 8.51 -21.83
C ASN A 385 -23.93 9.92 -21.81
N ALA A 386 -22.69 10.15 -22.30
CA ALA A 386 -22.09 11.49 -22.27
C ALA A 386 -21.41 11.91 -23.60
N THR A 387 -21.48 13.20 -23.95
CA THR A 387 -20.76 13.84 -25.07
C THR A 387 -19.27 13.97 -24.75
N ILE A 388 -18.54 12.86 -24.83
CA ILE A 388 -17.09 12.78 -24.62
C ILE A 388 -16.43 12.54 -25.98
N ASP A 389 -15.18 12.94 -26.15
CA ASP A 389 -14.34 12.45 -27.25
C ASP A 389 -14.14 10.93 -27.10
N HIS A 390 -15.08 10.17 -27.65
CA HIS A 390 -15.15 8.73 -27.55
C HIS A 390 -13.88 8.07 -28.09
N LYS A 391 -13.26 8.65 -29.13
CA LYS A 391 -12.08 8.08 -29.79
C LYS A 391 -10.86 8.10 -28.87
N GLN A 392 -10.57 9.25 -28.25
CA GLN A 392 -9.44 9.34 -27.33
C GLN A 392 -9.65 8.52 -26.06
N THR A 393 -10.88 8.51 -25.52
CA THR A 393 -11.19 7.69 -24.33
C THR A 393 -11.09 6.19 -24.61
N LEU A 394 -11.53 5.72 -25.78
CA LEU A 394 -11.33 4.33 -26.20
C LEU A 394 -9.84 3.99 -26.28
N ALA A 395 -9.03 4.86 -26.89
CA ALA A 395 -7.59 4.65 -27.00
C ALA A 395 -6.90 4.56 -25.62
N ASP A 396 -7.28 5.43 -24.67
CA ASP A 396 -6.73 5.40 -23.31
C ASP A 396 -7.13 4.10 -22.58
N VAL A 397 -8.37 3.61 -22.77
CA VAL A 397 -8.85 2.34 -22.19
C VAL A 397 -8.14 1.14 -22.81
N GLU A 398 -7.98 1.12 -24.14
CA GLU A 398 -7.27 0.06 -24.85
C GLU A 398 -5.80 -0.02 -24.43
N LEU A 399 -5.13 1.13 -24.28
CA LEU A 399 -3.77 1.22 -23.75
C LEU A 399 -3.67 0.57 -22.37
N LEU A 400 -4.59 0.94 -21.47
CA LEU A 400 -4.64 0.40 -20.11
C LEU A 400 -4.90 -1.11 -20.08
N LEU A 401 -5.80 -1.61 -20.93
CA LEU A 401 -6.07 -3.05 -21.08
C LEU A 401 -4.86 -3.80 -21.65
N CYS A 402 -4.14 -3.20 -22.61
CA CYS A 402 -2.91 -3.76 -23.15
C CYS A 402 -1.86 -3.92 -22.05
N ILE A 403 -1.67 -2.86 -21.27
CA ILE A 403 -0.76 -2.88 -20.12
C ILE A 403 -1.16 -3.97 -19.12
N LEU A 404 -2.44 -4.10 -18.75
CA LEU A 404 -2.88 -5.16 -17.84
C LEU A 404 -2.61 -6.57 -18.39
N ARG A 405 -2.90 -6.82 -19.66
CA ARG A 405 -2.63 -8.12 -20.32
C ARG A 405 -1.15 -8.47 -20.34
N GLU A 406 -0.26 -7.49 -20.54
CA GLU A 406 1.19 -7.70 -20.45
C GLU A 406 1.65 -8.11 -19.04
N ARG A 407 0.87 -7.79 -18.01
CA ARG A 407 1.22 -8.01 -16.59
C ARG A 407 0.54 -9.21 -15.97
N GLU A 408 -0.58 -9.66 -16.53
CA GLU A 408 -1.35 -10.82 -16.07
C GLU A 408 -0.48 -12.06 -15.85
N ALA A 409 0.53 -12.30 -16.69
CA ALA A 409 1.40 -13.48 -16.56
C ALA A 409 2.15 -13.56 -15.21
N ARG A 410 2.42 -12.41 -14.57
CA ARG A 410 3.19 -12.30 -13.31
C ARG A 410 2.34 -11.88 -12.12
N TRP A 411 1.37 -11.00 -12.36
CA TRP A 411 0.54 -10.36 -11.34
C TRP A 411 -0.90 -10.81 -11.51
N LEU A 412 -1.41 -11.58 -10.55
CA LEU A 412 -2.73 -12.17 -10.64
C LEU A 412 -3.82 -11.09 -10.62
N SER A 413 -3.57 -9.98 -9.93
CA SER A 413 -4.47 -8.82 -9.89
C SER A 413 -4.63 -8.12 -11.23
N ALA A 414 -3.67 -8.26 -12.16
CA ALA A 414 -3.76 -7.64 -13.48
C ALA A 414 -4.67 -8.41 -14.46
N GLY A 415 -4.90 -9.71 -14.23
CA GLY A 415 -5.79 -10.54 -15.04
C GLY A 415 -7.24 -10.63 -14.53
N ARG A 416 -7.52 -10.10 -13.34
CA ARG A 416 -8.86 -10.06 -12.73
C ARG A 416 -9.51 -8.69 -12.97
#